data_AF-A0A8B7DFB1-F1
#
_entry.id   AF-A0A8B7DFB1-F1
#
_cell.length_a   1.000
_cell.length_b   1.000
_cell.length_c   1.000
_cell.angle_alpha   90.00
_cell.angle_beta   90.00
_cell.angle_gamma   90.00
#
_symmetry.space_group_name_H-M   'P 1'
#
loop_
_entity.id
_entity.type
_entity.pdbx_description
1 polymer ?
#
loop_
_entity_poly.entity_id
_entity_poly.type
_entity_poly.pdbx_seq_one_letter_code
_entity_poly.pdbx_strand_id
1 'polypeptide(L)'
;MRNYKRKTKRAITPQNVIKNAVDAVLLEGKSIQKTAKDFNIPEKSLSRYCKKQQRHGQQISGYIKSRQVFTDLQEGLLEQYVTKASDIYYGLSPKEVRKLAYQYGKANSIKMPHNWSANEAAGEDWFSAYLKRHLRQ
;
A
#
# COMPACT_ATOMS: atom_id res chain seq x y z
N MET A 1 19.05 -4.95 4.88
CA MET A 1 17.56 -4.83 4.92
C MET A 1 17.14 -4.20 6.25
N ARG A 2 16.38 -3.10 6.25
CA ARG A 2 15.93 -2.46 7.50
C ARG A 2 14.78 -3.26 8.14
N ASN A 3 15.04 -3.88 9.29
CA ASN A 3 14.02 -4.60 10.07
C ASN A 3 13.45 -3.68 11.16
N TYR A 4 12.61 -2.73 10.76
CA TYR A 4 11.92 -1.87 11.71
C TYR A 4 10.91 -2.69 12.54
N LYS A 5 11.15 -2.80 13.84
CA LYS A 5 10.17 -3.34 14.79
C LYS A 5 9.20 -2.22 15.20
N ARG A 6 7.91 -2.43 14.92
CA ARG A 6 6.86 -1.46 15.24
C ARG A 6 6.76 -1.26 16.75
N LYS A 7 6.78 0.00 17.20
CA LYS A 7 6.63 0.37 18.62
C LYS A 7 5.17 0.55 19.06
N THR A 8 4.28 0.93 18.13
CA THR A 8 2.90 1.31 18.46
C THR A 8 1.89 0.23 18.08
N LYS A 9 0.86 0.06 18.92
CA LYS A 9 -0.30 -0.81 18.63
C LYS A 9 -1.44 -0.10 17.88
N ARG A 10 -1.23 1.14 17.43
CA ARG A 10 -2.23 1.92 16.66
C ARG A 10 -2.48 1.22 15.31
N ALA A 11 -3.67 1.31 14.73
CA ALA A 11 -3.92 0.83 13.36
C ALA A 11 -3.58 -0.66 13.12
N ILE A 12 -3.81 -1.51 14.12
CA ILE A 12 -3.69 -2.96 13.96
C ILE A 12 -4.97 -3.55 13.38
N THR A 13 -6.12 -2.90 13.62
CA THR A 13 -7.42 -3.38 13.16
C THR A 13 -7.41 -3.64 11.66
N PRO A 14 -7.70 -4.89 11.23
CA PRO A 14 -7.77 -5.26 9.83
C PRO A 14 -8.78 -4.42 9.04
N GLN A 15 -8.51 -4.18 7.76
CA GLN A 15 -9.33 -3.30 6.92
C GLN A 15 -10.76 -3.85 6.73
N ASN A 16 -10.93 -5.17 6.65
CA ASN A 16 -12.24 -5.83 6.59
C ASN A 16 -13.07 -5.57 7.86
N VAL A 17 -12.46 -5.64 9.04
CA VAL A 17 -13.14 -5.37 10.33
C VAL A 17 -13.61 -3.92 10.38
N ILE A 18 -12.78 -2.97 9.94
CA ILE A 18 -13.16 -1.57 9.85
C ILE A 18 -14.31 -1.38 8.86
N LYS A 19 -14.25 -2.03 7.69
CA LYS A 19 -15.30 -1.94 6.66
C LYS A 19 -16.64 -2.42 7.21
N ASN A 20 -16.68 -3.60 7.80
CA ASN A 20 -17.90 -4.16 8.39
C ASN A 20 -18.47 -3.26 9.48
N ALA A 21 -17.62 -2.68 10.33
CA ALA A 21 -18.06 -1.75 11.38
C ALA A 21 -18.67 -0.46 10.79
N VAL A 22 -18.12 0.07 9.71
CA VAL A 22 -18.66 1.25 9.03
C VAL A 22 -19.97 0.92 8.32
N ASP A 23 -20.05 -0.22 7.64
CA ASP A 23 -21.26 -0.68 6.96
C ASP A 23 -22.40 -0.91 7.98
N ALA A 24 -22.09 -1.47 9.16
CA ALA A 24 -23.05 -1.64 10.24
C ALA A 24 -23.59 -0.29 10.78
N VAL A 25 -22.78 0.76 10.80
CA VAL A 25 -23.24 2.11 11.20
C VAL A 25 -24.04 2.78 10.09
N LEU A 26 -23.55 2.73 8.84
CA LEU A 26 -24.09 3.51 7.73
C LEU A 26 -25.28 2.85 7.03
N LEU A 27 -25.27 1.52 6.89
CA LEU A 27 -26.30 0.75 6.19
C LEU A 27 -27.34 0.20 7.18
N GLU A 28 -26.90 -0.31 8.34
CA GLU A 28 -27.80 -0.90 9.34
C GLU A 28 -28.24 0.11 10.42
N GLY A 29 -27.74 1.34 10.39
CA GLY A 29 -28.14 2.41 11.32
C GLY A 29 -27.73 2.19 12.78
N LYS A 30 -26.76 1.31 13.06
CA LYS A 30 -26.32 1.02 14.44
C LYS A 30 -25.58 2.21 15.06
N SER A 31 -25.70 2.34 16.38
CA SER A 31 -24.95 3.35 17.15
C SER A 31 -23.44 3.14 17.00
N ILE A 32 -22.72 4.24 16.75
CA ILE A 32 -21.24 4.25 16.66
C ILE A 32 -20.61 3.70 17.93
N GLN A 33 -21.15 4.04 19.10
CA GLN A 33 -20.60 3.60 20.38
C GLN A 33 -20.72 2.08 20.57
N LYS A 34 -21.89 1.52 20.26
CA LYS A 34 -22.13 0.08 20.37
C LYS A 34 -21.27 -0.68 19.38
N THR A 35 -21.28 -0.26 18.12
CA THR A 35 -20.49 -0.86 17.05
C THR A 35 -18.98 -0.78 17.33
N ALA A 36 -18.50 0.33 17.88
CA ALA A 36 -17.10 0.48 18.28
C ALA A 36 -16.69 -0.57 19.33
N LYS A 37 -17.55 -0.87 20.32
CA LYS A 37 -17.31 -1.91 21.31
C LYS A 37 -17.35 -3.30 20.69
N ASP A 38 -18.37 -3.60 19.89
CA ASP A 38 -18.58 -4.91 19.26
C ASP A 38 -17.40 -5.30 18.36
N PHE A 39 -16.86 -4.35 17.61
CA PHE A 39 -15.73 -4.57 16.69
C PHE A 39 -14.36 -4.29 17.31
N ASN A 40 -14.31 -3.94 18.61
CA ASN A 40 -13.09 -3.56 19.33
C ASN A 40 -12.27 -2.46 18.61
N ILE A 41 -12.96 -1.42 18.15
CA ILE A 41 -12.39 -0.25 17.47
C ILE A 41 -12.57 0.97 18.37
N PRO A 42 -11.55 1.82 18.56
CA PRO A 42 -11.74 3.09 19.25
C PRO A 42 -12.86 3.93 18.60
N GLU A 43 -13.82 4.39 19.39
CA GLU A 43 -15.00 5.12 18.91
C GLU A 43 -14.63 6.31 18.00
N LYS A 44 -13.61 7.09 18.37
CA LYS A 44 -13.11 8.22 17.58
C LYS A 44 -12.60 7.80 16.21
N SER A 45 -12.02 6.59 16.11
CA SER A 45 -11.54 6.03 14.84
C SER A 45 -12.71 5.59 13.97
N LEU A 46 -13.70 4.90 14.53
CA LEU A 46 -14.91 4.50 13.80
C LEU A 46 -15.67 5.72 13.27
N SER A 47 -15.89 6.73 14.11
CA SER A 47 -16.52 7.99 13.70
C SER A 47 -15.77 8.68 12.55
N ARG A 48 -14.44 8.71 12.61
CA ARG A 48 -13.60 9.22 11.52
C ARG A 48 -13.80 8.43 10.23
N TYR A 49 -13.87 7.10 10.30
CA TYR A 49 -14.06 6.25 9.13
C TYR A 49 -15.44 6.42 8.50
N CYS A 50 -16.52 6.50 9.28
CA CYS A 50 -17.86 6.77 8.77
C CYS A 50 -17.93 8.11 8.03
N LYS A 51 -17.35 9.18 8.61
CA LYS A 51 -17.27 10.50 7.95
C LYS A 51 -16.46 10.46 6.65
N LYS A 52 -15.36 9.70 6.61
CA LYS A 52 -14.52 9.54 5.42
C LYS A 52 -15.28 8.82 4.30
N GLN A 53 -16.01 7.76 4.64
CA GLN A 53 -16.82 6.97 3.70
C GLN A 53 -17.91 7.83 3.04
N GLN A 54 -18.64 8.62 3.85
CA GLN A 54 -19.69 9.51 3.35
C GLN A 54 -19.16 10.60 2.41
N ARG A 55 -17.95 11.13 2.65
CA ARG A 55 -17.39 12.24 1.86
C ARG A 55 -16.82 11.84 0.51
N HIS A 56 -16.14 10.69 0.44
CA HIS A 56 -15.33 10.35 -0.72
C HIS A 56 -15.85 9.14 -1.49
N GLY A 57 -16.87 8.43 -1.00
CA GLY A 57 -17.35 7.17 -1.61
C GLY A 57 -16.24 6.12 -1.79
N GLN A 58 -15.07 6.35 -1.20
CA GLN A 58 -13.83 5.66 -1.49
C GLN A 58 -13.49 4.71 -0.37
N GLN A 59 -12.91 3.58 -0.77
CA GLN A 59 -12.45 2.50 0.07
C GLN A 59 -11.87 3.02 1.41
N ILE A 60 -12.37 2.47 2.52
CA ILE A 60 -11.96 2.79 3.88
C ILE A 60 -10.51 2.34 4.06
N SER A 61 -9.57 3.11 3.51
CA SER A 61 -8.15 2.92 3.71
C SER A 61 -7.79 3.62 5.02
N GLY A 62 -7.12 2.87 5.90
CA GLY A 62 -6.58 3.38 7.15
C GLY A 62 -5.47 4.41 6.91
N TYR A 63 -4.27 4.11 7.41
CA TYR A 63 -3.10 4.92 7.11
C TYR A 63 -2.74 4.69 5.65
N ILE A 64 -2.77 5.76 4.85
CA ILE A 64 -2.37 5.72 3.43
C ILE A 64 -0.91 5.26 3.38
N LYS A 65 -0.59 4.36 2.44
CA LYS A 65 0.78 3.95 2.12
C LYS A 65 1.53 5.15 1.53
N SER A 66 1.94 6.11 2.37
CA SER A 66 2.40 7.46 1.99
C SER A 66 3.67 7.51 1.12
N ARG A 67 4.27 6.35 0.82
CA ARG A 67 5.51 6.20 0.06
C ARG A 67 5.40 5.15 -1.05
N GLN A 68 4.20 4.66 -1.38
CA GLN A 68 4.01 3.75 -2.51
C GLN A 68 4.06 4.58 -3.81
N VAL A 69 5.03 4.28 -4.67
CA VAL A 69 5.28 5.01 -5.94
C VAL A 69 4.39 4.50 -7.06
N PHE A 70 4.20 3.18 -7.15
CA PHE A 70 3.35 2.53 -8.16
C PHE A 70 2.07 2.01 -7.51
N THR A 71 0.94 2.11 -8.20
CA THR A 71 -0.29 1.44 -7.77
C THR A 71 -0.11 -0.08 -7.79
N ASP A 72 -0.97 -0.82 -7.08
CA ASP A 72 -0.88 -2.29 -7.05
C ASP A 72 -0.99 -2.89 -8.47
N LEU A 73 -1.79 -2.27 -9.36
CA LEU A 73 -1.88 -2.64 -10.78
C LEU A 73 -0.58 -2.38 -11.56
N GLN A 74 0.00 -1.19 -11.40
CA GLN A 74 1.28 -0.83 -12.04
C GLN A 74 2.42 -1.72 -11.56
N GLU A 75 2.43 -2.03 -10.26
CA GLU A 75 3.44 -2.90 -9.67
C GLU A 75 3.32 -4.34 -10.18
N GLY A 76 2.10 -4.84 -10.41
CA GLY A 76 1.87 -6.14 -11.05
C GLY A 76 2.28 -6.21 -12.52
N LEU A 77 2.07 -5.12 -13.29
CA LEU A 77 2.58 -5.05 -14.68
C LEU A 77 4.11 -5.07 -14.72
N LEU A 78 4.74 -4.33 -13.80
CA LEU A 78 6.20 -4.34 -13.67
C LEU A 78 6.72 -5.73 -13.28
N GLU A 79 6.06 -6.42 -12.36
CA GLU A 79 6.39 -7.79 -11.95
C GLU A 79 6.34 -8.76 -13.14
N GLN A 80 5.24 -8.77 -13.90
CA GLN A 80 5.11 -9.64 -15.07
C GLN A 80 6.23 -9.41 -16.09
N TYR A 81 6.63 -8.17 -16.31
CA TYR A 81 7.74 -7.85 -17.20
C TYR A 81 9.09 -8.31 -16.63
N VAL A 82 9.35 -8.05 -15.35
CA VAL A 82 10.59 -8.45 -14.68
C VAL A 82 10.76 -9.97 -14.69
N THR A 83 9.69 -10.73 -14.43
CA THR A 83 9.73 -12.21 -14.46
C THR A 83 10.05 -12.71 -15.86
N LYS A 84 9.35 -12.22 -16.89
CA LYS A 84 9.63 -12.60 -18.29
C LYS A 84 11.06 -12.27 -18.72
N ALA A 85 11.56 -11.10 -18.36
CA ALA A 85 12.94 -10.72 -18.66
C ALA A 85 13.94 -11.58 -17.88
N SER A 86 13.66 -11.89 -16.61
CA SER A 86 14.48 -12.79 -15.79
C SER A 86 14.63 -14.18 -16.42
N ASP A 87 13.54 -14.74 -16.95
CA ASP A 87 13.55 -16.06 -17.59
C ASP A 87 14.42 -16.08 -18.87
N ILE A 88 14.47 -14.97 -19.61
CA ILE A 88 15.25 -14.84 -20.85
C ILE A 88 16.74 -14.61 -20.57
N TYR A 89 17.07 -13.80 -19.56
CA TYR A 89 18.43 -13.30 -19.32
C TYR A 89 19.16 -13.97 -18.16
N TYR A 90 18.74 -15.16 -17.72
CA TYR A 90 19.31 -15.89 -16.57
C TYR A 90 19.25 -15.10 -15.24
N GLY A 91 18.20 -14.29 -15.07
CA GLY A 91 18.02 -13.43 -13.91
C GLY A 91 18.35 -11.97 -14.19
N LEU A 92 17.61 -11.08 -13.53
CA LEU A 92 17.92 -9.64 -13.50
C LEU A 92 18.61 -9.28 -12.19
N SER A 93 19.69 -8.50 -12.28
CA SER A 93 20.35 -7.98 -11.09
C SER A 93 19.45 -6.97 -10.36
N PRO A 94 19.60 -6.81 -9.03
CA PRO A 94 18.90 -5.77 -8.27
C PRO A 94 19.09 -4.35 -8.81
N LYS A 95 20.20 -4.08 -9.51
CA LYS A 95 20.47 -2.76 -10.11
C LYS A 95 19.64 -2.54 -11.37
N GLU A 96 19.50 -3.57 -12.20
CA GLU A 96 18.70 -3.52 -13.42
C GLU A 96 17.22 -3.37 -13.12
N VAL A 97 16.68 -4.14 -12.17
CA VAL A 97 15.27 -4.01 -11.76
C VAL A 97 14.98 -2.60 -11.23
N ARG A 98 15.91 -1.99 -10.48
CA ARG A 98 15.76 -0.61 -9.99
C ARG A 98 15.82 0.43 -11.10
N LYS A 99 16.66 0.25 -12.12
CA LYS A 99 16.70 1.12 -13.30
C LYS A 99 15.43 0.99 -14.12
N LEU A 100 14.96 -0.24 -14.34
CA LEU A 100 13.72 -0.52 -15.04
C LEU A 100 12.53 0.14 -14.34
N ALA A 101 12.45 0.05 -13.02
CA ALA A 101 11.41 0.72 -12.24
C ALA A 101 11.42 2.25 -12.46
N TYR A 102 12.59 2.88 -12.45
CA TYR A 102 12.70 4.31 -12.74
C TYR A 102 12.26 4.66 -14.17
N GLN A 103 12.68 3.88 -15.17
CA GLN A 103 12.28 4.05 -16.56
C GLN A 103 10.77 3.90 -16.74
N TYR A 104 10.18 2.88 -16.11
CA TYR A 104 8.74 2.65 -16.11
C TYR A 104 7.98 3.83 -15.49
N GLY A 105 8.47 4.36 -14.35
CA GLY A 105 7.88 5.54 -13.73
C GLY A 105 7.98 6.79 -14.60
N LYS A 106 9.11 7.00 -15.27
CA LYS A 106 9.33 8.12 -16.20
C LYS A 106 8.41 8.02 -17.42
N ALA A 107 8.30 6.84 -18.02
CA ALA A 107 7.44 6.59 -19.19
C ALA A 107 5.95 6.84 -18.88
N ASN A 108 5.50 6.47 -17.68
CA ASN A 108 4.12 6.67 -17.22
C ASN A 108 3.87 8.04 -16.56
N SER A 109 4.84 8.98 -16.62
CA SER A 109 4.76 10.31 -15.99
C SER A 109 4.40 10.26 -14.49
N ILE A 110 4.89 9.25 -13.77
CA ILE A 110 4.60 9.04 -12.35
C ILE A 110 5.50 9.95 -11.50
N LYS A 111 4.92 10.60 -10.50
CA LYS A 111 5.67 11.43 -9.54
C LYS A 111 6.55 10.55 -8.65
N MET A 112 7.85 10.55 -8.92
CA MET A 112 8.85 9.78 -8.18
C MET A 112 9.60 10.63 -7.15
N PRO A 113 10.19 10.02 -6.10
CA PRO A 113 11.06 10.73 -5.16
C PRO A 113 12.27 11.35 -5.85
N HIS A 114 12.74 12.51 -5.37
CA HIS A 114 13.91 13.22 -5.94
C HIS A 114 15.15 12.32 -6.06
N ASN A 115 15.40 11.48 -5.06
CA ASN A 115 16.53 10.54 -5.06
C ASN A 115 16.50 9.52 -6.20
N TRP A 116 15.32 9.22 -6.77
CA TRP A 116 15.24 8.33 -7.92
C TRP A 116 15.70 9.04 -9.19
N SER A 117 15.29 10.29 -9.38
CA SER A 117 15.72 11.11 -10.51
C SER A 117 17.21 11.41 -10.46
N ALA A 118 17.76 11.69 -9.27
CA ALA A 118 19.19 11.99 -9.12
C ALA A 118 20.09 10.77 -9.42
N ASN A 119 19.63 9.55 -9.11
CA ASN A 119 20.41 8.32 -9.30
C ASN A 119 19.99 7.50 -10.53
N GLU A 120 18.99 7.99 -11.28
CA GLU A 120 18.33 7.30 -12.40
C GLU A 120 17.91 5.85 -12.09
N ALA A 121 17.59 5.59 -10.83
CA ALA A 121 17.29 4.26 -10.32
C ALA A 121 16.40 4.34 -9.09
N ALA A 122 15.53 3.34 -8.93
CA ALA A 122 14.77 3.20 -7.71
C ALA A 122 15.67 2.99 -6.48
N GLY A 123 15.21 3.49 -5.33
CA GLY A 123 15.92 3.35 -4.06
C GLY A 123 15.96 1.89 -3.57
N GLU A 124 16.99 1.55 -2.80
CA GLU A 124 17.16 0.20 -2.23
C GLU A 124 16.03 -0.19 -1.26
N ASP A 125 15.53 0.78 -0.48
CA ASP A 125 14.39 0.58 0.42
C ASP A 125 13.11 0.23 -0.37
N TRP A 126 12.93 0.85 -1.54
CA TRP A 126 11.79 0.53 -2.42
C TRP A 126 11.93 -0.88 -2.97
N PHE A 127 13.11 -1.25 -3.47
CA PHE A 127 13.35 -2.60 -4.02
C PHE A 127 13.15 -3.69 -2.96
N SER A 128 13.65 -3.46 -1.74
CA SER A 128 13.43 -4.37 -0.61
C SER A 128 11.95 -4.54 -0.29
N ALA A 129 11.16 -3.46 -0.37
CA ALA A 129 9.72 -3.52 -0.13
C ALA A 129 8.96 -4.17 -1.29
N TYR A 130 9.37 -3.91 -2.54
CA TYR A 130 8.87 -4.54 -3.76
C TYR A 130 9.03 -6.05 -3.69
N LEU A 131 10.25 -6.53 -3.38
CA LEU A 131 10.49 -7.96 -3.19
C LEU A 131 9.61 -8.54 -2.08
N LYS A 132 9.49 -7.89 -0.91
CA LYS A 132 8.63 -8.43 0.17
C LYS A 132 7.15 -8.59 -0.22
N ARG A 133 6.66 -7.79 -1.17
CA ARG A 133 5.28 -7.88 -1.66
C ARG A 133 5.09 -9.05 -2.63
N HIS A 134 6.13 -9.40 -3.38
CA HIS A 134 6.05 -10.33 -4.52
C HIS A 134 6.78 -11.68 -4.32
N LEU A 135 7.71 -11.77 -3.37
CA LEU A 135 8.53 -12.96 -3.08
C LEU A 135 7.76 -14.07 -2.31
N ARG A 136 6.42 -14.02 -2.28
CA ARG A 136 5.57 -14.98 -1.55
C ARG A 136 4.57 -15.72 -2.46
N GLN A 137 4.80 -15.72 -3.77
CA GLN A 137 4.07 -16.60 -4.69
C GLN A 137 4.74 -17.98 -4.75
#